data_AF-A0A382ZI09-F1
#
_entry.id   AF-A0A382ZI09-F1
#
_cell.length_a   1.000
_cell.length_b   1.000
_cell.length_c   1.000
_cell.angle_alpha   90.00
_cell.angle_beta   90.00
_cell.angle_gamma   90.00
#
_symmetry.space_group_name_H-M   'P 1'
#
loop_
_entity.id
_entity.type
_entity.pdbx_description
1 polymer ?
#
loop_
_entity_poly.entity_id
_entity_poly.type
_entity_poly.pdbx_seq_one_letter_code
_entity_poly.pdbx_strand_id
1 'polypeptide(L)' 'MNKIEFDLLKWSMRTGRSHDVTPFVFHNSNVAVIRKPSYPEGVYRPPSGGIEPGEDFESGIKREIYEETGLHTEI' A
#
# COMPACT_ATOMS: atom_id res chain seq x y z
N MET A 1 2.65 -5.77 21.64
CA MET A 1 2.29 -4.50 21.01
C MET A 1 2.10 -3.46 22.10
N ASN A 2 2.83 -2.34 22.04
CA ASN A 2 2.69 -1.29 23.03
C ASN A 2 1.41 -0.44 22.77
N LYS A 3 1.01 0.39 23.73
CA LYS A 3 -0.22 1.21 23.62
C LYS A 3 -0.19 2.14 22.39
N ILE A 4 0.98 2.69 22.06
CA ILE A 4 1.15 3.62 20.93
C ILE A 4 0.90 2.89 19.60
N GLU A 5 1.49 1.72 19.42
CA GLU A 5 1.28 0.87 18.23
C GLU A 5 -0.19 0.47 18.09
N PHE A 6 -0.84 0.08 19.19
CA PHE A 6 -2.25 -0.30 19.15
C PHE A 6 -3.17 0.89 18.83
N ASP A 7 -2.88 2.08 19.38
CA ASP A 7 -3.63 3.29 19.09
C ASP A 7 -3.44 3.73 17.62
N LEU A 8 -2.23 3.58 17.07
CA LEU A 8 -1.95 3.83 15.65
C LEU A 8 -2.74 2.88 14.74
N LEU A 9 -2.79 1.59 15.08
CA LEU A 9 -3.59 0.60 14.35
C LEU A 9 -5.08 0.95 14.37
N LYS A 10 -5.64 1.30 15.53
CA LYS A 10 -7.03 1.75 15.61
C LYS A 10 -7.27 3.02 14.78
N TRP A 11 -6.31 3.95 14.80
CA TRP A 11 -6.40 5.17 14.00
C TRP A 11 -6.36 4.88 12.50
N SER A 12 -5.53 3.94 12.03
CA SER A 12 -5.51 3.56 10.61
C SER A 12 -6.80 2.90 10.15
N MET A 13 -7.57 2.32 11.07
CA MET A 13 -8.88 1.72 10.81
C MET A 13 -10.06 2.70 10.97
N ARG A 14 -9.82 3.98 11.30
CA ARG A 14 -10.87 4.96 11.64
C ARG A 14 -11.88 5.24 10.52
N THR A 15 -11.50 4.96 9.27
CA THR A 15 -12.37 5.12 8.11
C THR A 15 -13.23 3.88 7.84
N GLY A 16 -13.17 2.85 8.70
CA GLY A 16 -13.86 1.58 8.49
C GLY A 16 -13.04 0.57 7.67
N ARG A 17 -11.85 0.96 7.21
CA ARG A 17 -10.92 0.07 6.53
C ARG A 17 -10.26 -0.90 7.53
N SER A 18 -10.31 -2.20 7.23
CA SER A 18 -9.75 -3.27 8.07
C SER A 18 -8.77 -4.19 7.36
N HIS A 19 -8.40 -3.85 6.13
CA HIS A 19 -7.51 -4.67 5.30
C HIS A 19 -6.47 -3.83 4.57
N ASP A 20 -5.48 -4.52 4.04
CA ASP A 20 -4.40 -3.95 3.24
C ASP A 20 -4.20 -4.84 2.01
N VAL A 21 -3.85 -4.23 0.87
CA VAL A 21 -3.50 -4.92 -0.36
C VAL A 21 -2.03 -4.63 -0.67
N THR A 22 -1.29 -5.64 -1.11
CA THR A 22 0.12 -5.52 -1.46
C THR A 22 0.35 -6.11 -2.86
N PRO A 23 0.09 -5.32 -3.92
CA PRO A 23 0.31 -5.78 -5.30
C PRO A 23 1.80 -5.87 -5.66
N PHE A 24 2.12 -6.84 -6.51
CA PHE A 24 3.43 -6.92 -7.17
C PHE A 24 3.28 -6.49 -8.63
N VAL A 25 3.90 -5.35 -8.98
CA VAL A 25 3.81 -4.78 -10.33
C VAL A 25 5.04 -5.19 -11.12
N PHE A 26 4.84 -5.96 -12.18
CA PHE A 26 5.91 -6.49 -13.03
C PHE A 26 6.02 -5.71 -14.35
N HIS A 27 7.26 -5.49 -14.78
CA HIS A 27 7.55 -5.02 -16.13
C HIS A 27 8.77 -5.76 -16.67
N ASN A 28 8.53 -6.68 -17.61
CA ASN A 28 9.52 -7.68 -18.06
C ASN A 28 10.06 -8.50 -16.87
N SER A 29 11.37 -8.47 -16.62
CA SER A 29 12.04 -9.13 -15.49
C SER A 29 12.17 -8.24 -14.26
N ASN A 30 11.63 -7.02 -14.29
CA ASN A 30 11.70 -6.08 -13.18
C ASN A 30 10.40 -6.06 -12.37
N VAL A 31 10.52 -5.70 -11.09
CA VAL A 31 9.40 -5.45 -10.19
C VAL A 31 9.49 -4.04 -9.65
N ALA A 32 8.38 -3.31 -9.66
CA ALA A 32 8.33 -1.98 -9.04
C ALA A 32 8.28 -2.11 -7.52
N VAL A 33 9.10 -1.32 -6.84
CA VAL A 33 9.20 -1.28 -5.39
C VAL A 33 9.30 0.17 -4.91
N ILE A 34 8.89 0.41 -3.68
CA ILE A 34 8.99 1.71 -3.02
C ILE A 34 9.95 1.66 -1.83
N ARG A 35 10.47 2.83 -1.46
CA ARG A 35 11.21 3.04 -0.22
C ARG A 35 10.76 4.35 0.43
N LYS A 36 10.24 4.26 1.66
CA LYS A 36 9.88 5.44 2.46
C LYS A 36 11.13 5.94 3.21
N PRO A 37 11.25 7.25 3.51
CA PRO A 37 12.39 7.81 4.24
C PRO A 37 12.66 7.14 5.59
N SER A 38 11.63 6.62 6.25
CA SER A 38 11.71 5.91 7.53
C SER A 38 12.23 4.48 7.42
N TYR A 39 12.39 3.93 6.21
CA TYR A 39 12.90 2.57 6.02
C TYR A 39 14.42 2.54 6.18
N PRO A 40 14.99 1.46 6.75
CA PRO A 40 16.43 1.24 6.73
C PRO A 40 17.00 1.35 5.32
N GLU A 41 18.29 1.65 5.24
CA GLU A 41 19.00 1.68 3.96
C GLU A 41 18.93 0.31 3.26
N GLY A 42 18.76 0.32 1.94
CA GLY A 42 18.64 -0.90 1.14
C GLY A 42 17.33 -1.68 1.31
N VAL A 43 16.40 -1.24 2.16
CA VAL A 43 15.09 -1.88 2.34
C VAL A 43 14.08 -1.29 1.38
N TYR A 44 13.57 -2.15 0.50
CA TYR A 44 12.51 -1.86 -0.45
C TYR A 44 11.32 -2.78 -0.19
N ARG A 45 10.11 -2.31 -0.50
CA ARG A 45 8.88 -3.10 -0.37
C ARG A 45 8.01 -2.92 -1.62
N PRO A 46 7.15 -3.89 -1.95
CA PRO A 46 6.07 -3.64 -2.91
C PRO A 46 5.20 -2.48 -2.42
N PRO A 47 4.54 -1.74 -3.34
CA PRO A 47 3.54 -0.77 -2.93
C PRO A 47 2.42 -1.48 -2.17
N SER A 48 1.83 -0.80 -1.20
CA SER A 48 0.81 -1.38 -0.33
C SER A 48 -0.07 -0.31 0.28
N GLY A 49 -1.36 -0.62 0.42
CA GLY A 49 -2.27 0.27 1.10
C GLY A 49 -3.69 -0.25 1.15
N GLY A 50 -4.62 0.67 1.31
CA GLY A 50 -5.99 0.36 1.65
C GLY A 50 -6.96 0.52 0.50
N ILE A 51 -7.91 -0.40 0.35
CA ILE A 51 -9.09 -0.10 -0.48
C ILE A 51 -10.09 0.62 0.41
N GLU A 52 -10.63 1.73 -0.08
CA GLU A 52 -11.59 2.52 0.68
C GLU A 52 -12.97 1.82 0.72
N PRO A 53 -13.77 2.02 1.78
CA PRO A 53 -15.11 1.45 1.83
C PRO A 53 -15.97 1.91 0.65
N GLY A 54 -16.50 0.96 -0.11
CA GLY A 54 -17.33 1.22 -1.30
C GLY A 54 -16.53 1.46 -2.59
N GLU A 55 -15.20 1.44 -2.53
CA GLU A 55 -14.33 1.44 -3.71
C GLU A 55 -14.28 0.02 -4.32
N ASP A 56 -14.31 -0.04 -5.66
CA ASP A 56 -14.08 -1.30 -6.38
C ASP A 56 -12.63 -1.78 -6.16
N PHE A 57 -12.45 -3.09 -6.03
CA PHE A 57 -11.17 -3.67 -5.60
C PHE A 57 -10.04 -3.40 -6.60
N GLU A 58 -10.29 -3.58 -7.91
CA GLU A 58 -9.28 -3.30 -8.94
C GLU A 58 -8.98 -1.80 -9.02
N SER A 59 -10.02 -0.98 -8.93
CA SER A 59 -9.90 0.48 -8.95
C SER A 59 -9.04 0.99 -7.80
N GLY A 60 -9.25 0.47 -6.58
CA GLY A 60 -8.43 0.82 -5.43
C GLY A 60 -7.00 0.30 -5.52
N ILE A 61 -6.76 -0.90 -6.08
CA ILE A 61 -5.38 -1.37 -6.35
C ILE A 61 -4.68 -0.42 -7.34
N LYS A 62 -5.34 -0.05 -8.44
CA LYS A 62 -4.78 0.90 -9.43
C LYS A 62 -4.48 2.25 -8.78
N ARG A 63 -5.37 2.75 -7.92
CA ARG A 63 -5.16 3.99 -7.16
C ARG A 63 -3.94 3.89 -6.23
N GLU A 64 -3.86 2.85 -5.40
CA GLU A 64 -2.74 2.66 -4.46
C GLU A 64 -1.39 2.56 -5.17
N ILE A 65 -1.33 1.81 -6.29
CA ILE A 65 -0.12 1.73 -7.11
C ILE A 65 0.25 3.13 -7.63
N TYR A 66 -0.71 3.87 -8.17
CA TYR A 66 -0.46 5.21 -8.70
C TYR A 66 0.00 6.20 -7.61
N GLU A 67 -0.62 6.18 -6.44
CA GLU A 67 -0.26 7.08 -5.32
C GLU A 67 1.17 6.83 -4.81
N GLU A 68 1.58 5.57 -4.67
CA GLU A 68 2.91 5.24 -4.12
C GLU A 68 4.03 5.22 -5.16
N THR A 69 3.72 5.02 -6.45
CA THR A 69 4.74 4.82 -7.51
C THR A 69 4.64 5.78 -8.70
N GLY A 70 3.48 6.43 -8.91
CA GLY A 70 3.18 7.22 -10.10
C GLY A 70 2.90 6.40 -11.37
N LEU A 71 2.84 5.07 -11.28
CA LEU A 71 2.65 4.18 -12.42
C LEU A 71 1.16 3.93 -12.70
N HIS A 72 0.81 3.81 -13.98
CA HIS A 72 -0.49 3.30 -14.40
C HIS A 72 -0.35 1.81 -14.73
N THR A 73 -1.32 0.99 -14.29
CA THR A 73 -1.26 -0.46 -14.43
C THR A 73 -2.57 -1.05 -14.94
N GLU A 74 -2.45 -2.17 -15.63
CA GLU A 74 -3.54 -3.08 -15.94
C GLU A 74 -3.49 -4.26 -14.94
N ILE A 75 -4.66 -4.76 -14.55
CA ILE A 75 -4.83 -5.83 -13.56
C ILE A 75 -5.61 -6.95 -14.24
#